data_AF-A0A2V5MJX3-F1
#
_entry.id   AF-A0A2V5MJX3-F1
#
_cell.length_a   1.000
_cell.length_b   1.000
_cell.length_c   1.000
_cell.angle_alpha   90.00
_cell.angle_beta   90.00
_cell.angle_gamma   90.00
#
_symmetry.space_group_name_H-M   'P 1'
#
loop_
_entity.id
_entity.type
_entity.pdbx_description
1 polymer ?
#
loop_
_entity_poly.entity_id
_entity_poly.type
_entity_poly.pdbx_seq_one_letter_code
_entity_poly.pdbx_strand_id
1 'polypeptide(L)' 'MIRKLKRNFYLVNLHFNNWSCTPKAAPLPAWAYQVHWVNRRIGVLDTAMPVPAPMSPLNAPDSPTWPDCQLRPPRSEL' A
#
# COMPACT_ATOMS: atom_id res chain seq x y z
N MET A 1 6.02 -17.16 1.31
CA MET A 1 6.24 -16.34 0.11
C MET A 1 6.63 -14.89 0.42
N ILE A 2 5.80 -14.09 1.09
CA ILE A 2 6.04 -12.64 1.33
C ILE A 2 7.39 -12.35 2.01
N ARG A 3 7.80 -13.15 3.00
CA ARG A 3 9.13 -13.01 3.65
C ARG A 3 10.30 -13.10 2.66
N LYS A 4 10.20 -13.96 1.64
CA LYS A 4 11.25 -14.11 0.60
C LYS A 4 11.25 -12.92 -0.36
N LEU A 5 10.08 -12.38 -0.69
CA LEU A 5 9.95 -11.18 -1.52
C LEU A 5 10.59 -9.97 -0.85
N LYS A 6 10.28 -9.71 0.43
CA LYS A 6 10.84 -8.58 1.19
C LYS A 6 12.38 -8.58 1.29
N ARG A 7 13.05 -9.74 1.15
CA ARG A 7 14.52 -9.85 1.13
C ARG A 7 15.13 -9.27 -0.15
N ASN A 8 14.44 -9.38 -1.29
CA ASN A 8 14.97 -9.02 -2.61
C ASN A 8 14.30 -7.78 -3.22
N PHE A 9 13.13 -7.39 -2.71
CA PHE A 9 12.33 -6.30 -3.22
C PHE A 9 11.95 -5.33 -2.11
N TYR A 10 11.84 -4.06 -2.46
CA TYR A 10 11.14 -3.04 -1.67
C TYR A 10 9.65 -3.13 -1.99
N LEU A 11 8.78 -3.16 -0.98
CA LEU A 11 7.35 -2.88 -1.17
C LEU A 11 7.23 -1.37 -1.20
N VAL A 12 6.89 -0.81 -2.36
CA VAL A 12 6.85 0.64 -2.57
C VAL A 12 5.43 1.19 -2.60
N ASN A 13 4.44 0.31 -2.81
CA ASN A 13 3.04 0.69 -2.79
C ASN A 13 2.16 -0.50 -2.41
N LEU A 14 1.10 -0.23 -1.65
CA LEU A 14 0.02 -1.15 -1.34
C LEU A 14 -1.29 -0.42 -1.66
N HIS A 15 -2.13 -1.03 -2.48
CA HIS A 15 -3.40 -0.45 -2.93
C HIS A 15 -4.53 -1.44 -2.68
N PHE A 16 -5.56 -1.04 -1.94
CA PHE A 16 -6.74 -1.88 -1.72
C PHE A 16 -7.76 -1.68 -2.83
N ASN A 17 -8.29 -2.76 -3.38
CA ASN A 17 -9.33 -2.64 -4.39
C ASN A 17 -10.65 -2.22 -3.71
N ASN A 18 -11.17 -1.05 -4.08
CA ASN A 18 -12.32 -0.47 -3.39
C ASN A 18 -13.65 -1.21 -3.64
N TRP A 19 -13.76 -2.06 -4.67
CA TRP A 19 -14.88 -3.01 -4.80
C TRP A 19 -14.89 -4.07 -3.68
N SER A 20 -13.75 -4.33 -3.06
CA SER A 20 -13.56 -5.40 -2.08
C SER A 20 -13.59 -4.92 -0.64
N CYS A 21 -13.88 -3.63 -0.40
CA CYS A 21 -13.92 -3.05 0.94
C CYS A 21 -14.91 -3.80 1.83
N THR A 22 -14.46 -4.30 2.98
CA THR A 22 -15.32 -5.00 3.93
C THR A 22 -14.69 -5.09 5.31
N PRO A 23 -15.46 -4.84 6.40
CA PRO A 23 -14.95 -5.04 7.76
C PRO A 23 -14.68 -6.52 8.08
N LYS A 24 -15.22 -7.46 7.29
CA LYS A 24 -15.00 -8.90 7.46
C LYS A 24 -13.58 -9.35 7.11
N ALA A 25 -12.80 -8.51 6.43
CA ALA A 25 -11.41 -8.78 6.06
C ALA A 25 -10.40 -8.34 7.14
N ALA A 26 -10.88 -7.97 8.34
CA ALA A 26 -10.04 -7.50 9.43
C ALA A 26 -8.82 -8.42 9.66
N PRO A 27 -7.61 -7.85 9.84
CA PRO A 27 -7.34 -6.42 10.08
C PRO A 27 -7.22 -5.57 8.81
N LEU A 28 -7.36 -6.16 7.61
CA LEU A 28 -7.30 -5.41 6.36
C LEU A 28 -8.67 -4.79 6.03
N PRO A 29 -8.70 -3.63 5.36
CA PRO A 29 -9.95 -2.96 5.00
C PRO A 29 -10.67 -3.61 3.81
N ALA A 30 -9.97 -4.49 3.07
CA ALA A 30 -10.48 -5.12 1.86
C ALA A 30 -9.90 -6.52 1.68
N TRP A 31 -10.65 -7.41 1.01
CA TRP A 31 -10.18 -8.78 0.75
C TRP A 31 -9.28 -8.90 -0.50
N ALA A 32 -9.28 -7.88 -1.38
CA ALA A 32 -8.40 -7.81 -2.54
C ALA A 32 -7.51 -6.56 -2.48
N TYR A 33 -6.24 -6.72 -2.85
CA TYR A 33 -5.26 -5.65 -2.87
C TYR A 33 -4.16 -5.93 -3.90
N GLN A 34 -3.53 -4.85 -4.35
CA GLN A 34 -2.42 -4.83 -5.29
C GLN A 34 -1.17 -4.37 -4.57
N VAL A 35 -0.03 -4.99 -4.88
CA VAL A 35 1.27 -4.67 -4.27
C VAL A 35 2.29 -4.36 -5.37
N HIS A 36 2.94 -3.21 -5.26
CA HIS A 36 4.04 -2.87 -6.16
C HIS A 36 5.37 -3.13 -5.47
N TRP A 37 6.20 -3.95 -6.13
CA TRP A 37 7.52 -4.36 -5.67
C TRP A 37 8.60 -3.85 -6.62
N VAL A 38 9.66 -3.25 -6.07
CA VAL A 38 10.84 -2.82 -6.82
C VAL A 38 12.05 -3.64 -6.41
N ASN A 39 12.80 -4.16 -7.37
CA ASN A 39 13.98 -4.98 -7.08
C ASN A 39 15.07 -4.10 -6.41
N ARG A 40 15.63 -4.58 -5.30
CA ARG A 40 16.66 -3.86 -4.53
C ARG A 40 17.95 -3.62 -5.30
N ARG A 41 18.21 -4.36 -6.38
CA ARG A 41 19.39 -4.16 -7.23
C ARG A 41 19.29 -2.93 -8.13
N ILE A 42 18.08 -2.41 -8.36
CA ILE A 42 17.84 -1.27 -9.25
C ILE A 42 17.15 -0.10 -8.54
N GLY A 43 16.38 -0.37 -7.49
CA GLY A 43 15.71 0.67 -6.70
C GLY A 43 16.67 1.29 -5.69
N VAL A 44 16.70 2.62 -5.64
CA VAL A 44 17.38 3.40 -4.61
C VAL A 44 16.30 4.03 -3.72
N LEU A 45 16.40 3.83 -2.40
CA LEU A 45 15.50 4.50 -1.46
C LEU A 45 15.96 5.94 -1.24
N ASP A 46 15.02 6.87 -1.31
CA ASP A 46 15.25 8.24 -0.84
C ASP A 46 15.23 8.25 0.70
N THR A 47 16.38 8.51 1.32
CA THR A 47 16.54 8.53 2.78
C THR A 47 15.88 9.73 3.44
N ALA A 48 15.49 10.75 2.68
CA ALA A 48 14.74 11.90 3.20
C ALA A 48 13.24 11.62 3.33
N MET A 49 12.74 10.52 2.75
CA MET A 49 11.32 10.19 2.75
C MET A 49 10.91 9.33 3.96
N PRO A 50 9.69 9.51 4.49
CA PRO A 50 9.19 8.72 5.60
C PRO A 50 9.01 7.24 5.21
N VAL A 51 9.26 6.36 6.18
CA VAL A 51 9.04 4.91 6.06
C VAL A 51 8.12 4.45 7.20
N PRO A 52 6.97 3.82 6.90
CA PRO A 52 6.48 3.46 5.57
C PRO A 52 6.08 4.68 4.74
N ALA A 53 6.20 4.57 3.42
CA ALA A 53 5.80 5.64 2.51
C ALA A 53 4.30 5.95 2.70
N PRO A 54 3.90 7.24 2.63
CA PRO A 54 2.50 7.61 2.64
C PRO A 54 1.78 7.00 1.43
N MET A 55 0.46 6.87 1.53
CA MET A 55 -0.35 6.43 0.41
C MET A 55 -0.17 7.39 -0.77
N SER A 56 0.18 6.83 -1.93
CA SER A 56 0.43 7.61 -3.13
C SER A 56 -0.87 8.23 -3.66
N PRO A 57 -0.87 9.49 -4.12
CA PRO A 57 -2.01 10.07 -4.82
C PRO A 57 -2.29 9.39 -6.17
N LEU A 58 -1.35 8.57 -6.67
CA LEU A 58 -1.54 7.74 -7.86
C LEU A 58 -2.36 6.47 -7.57
N ASN A 59 -2.66 6.17 -6.30
CA ASN A 59 -3.62 5.13 -5.91
C ASN A 59 -5.03 5.67 -6.14
N ALA A 60 -5.42 5.79 -7.40
CA ALA A 60 -6.81 6.05 -7.76
C ALA A 60 -7.65 4.81 -7.39
N PRO A 61 -8.91 5.01 -6.94
CA PRO A 61 -9.80 3.89 -6.69
C PRO A 61 -10.02 3.08 -7.97
N ASP A 62 -10.05 1.74 -7.88
CA ASP A 62 -10.38 0.87 -9.03
C ASP A 62 -11.79 1.17 -9.58
N SER A 63 -12.69 1.66 -8.72
CA SER A 63 -14.04 2.09 -9.07
C SER A 63 -14.26 3.56 -8.71
N PRO A 64 -14.51 4.45 -9.69
CA PRO A 64 -14.62 5.89 -9.43
C PRO A 64 -15.89 6.28 -8.65
N THR A 65 -16.88 5.39 -8.58
CA THR A 65 -18.17 5.65 -7.93
C THR A 65 -18.29 5.04 -6.54
N TRP A 66 -17.28 4.28 -6.08
CA TRP A 66 -17.32 3.60 -4.79
C TRP A 66 -16.41 4.27 -3.76
N PRO A 67 -16.81 4.33 -2.48
CA PRO A 67 -15.95 4.84 -1.41
C PRO A 67 -14.64 4.07 -1.33
N ASP A 68 -13.54 4.78 -1.13
CA ASP A 68 -12.23 4.16 -0.96
C ASP A 68 -12.00 3.72 0.49
N CYS A 69 -11.23 2.65 0.68
CA CYS A 69 -10.85 2.10 1.97
C CYS A 69 -9.32 1.95 2.12
N GLN A 70 -8.54 2.76 1.39
CA GLN A 70 -7.11 2.89 1.62
C GLN A 70 -6.79 3.18 3.09
N LEU A 71 -5.68 2.62 3.58
CA LEU A 71 -5.16 2.92 4.91
C LEU A 71 -4.78 4.39 5.00
N ARG A 72 -5.21 5.06 6.07
CA ARG A 72 -4.76 6.43 6.33
C ARG A 72 -3.29 6.39 6.75
N PRO A 73 -2.46 7.36 6.31
CA PRO A 73 -1.13 7.50 6.88
C PRO A 73 -1.26 7.69 8.41
N PRO A 74 -0.31 7.17 9.21
CA PRO A 74 -0.30 7.45 10.64
C PRO A 74 -0.35 8.96 10.83
N ARG A 75 -1.30 9.42 11.66
CA ARG A 75 -1.39 10.83 12.02
C ARG A 75 -0.09 11.15 12.74
N SER A 76 0.68 12.12 12.26
CA SER A 76 1.73 12.72 13.09
C SER A 76 1.03 13.29 14.31
N GLU A 77 1.21 12.66 15.47
CA GLU A 77 0.93 13.30 16.74
C GLU A 77 1.91 14.47 16.83
N LEU A 78 1.36 15.68 16.66
CA LEU A 78 2.02 16.95 16.94
C LEU A 78 1.71 17.35 18.38
#